data_AF-A0A369JPQ8-F1
#
_entry.id   AF-A0A369JPQ8-F1
#
_cell.length_a   1.000
_cell.length_b   1.000
_cell.length_c   1.000
_cell.angle_alpha   90.00
_cell.angle_beta   90.00
_cell.angle_gamma   90.00
#
_symmetry.space_group_name_H-M   'P 1'
#
loop_
_entity.id
_entity.type
_entity.pdbx_description
1 polymer ?
#
loop_
_entity_poly.entity_id
_entity_poly.type
_entity_poly.pdbx_seq_one_letter_code
_entity_poly.pdbx_strand_id
1 'polypeptide(L)'
;MTFQSGPNVDCALNFGALYRRDFTDCEYAAFRSLQATTGTLISGSTMLEFFGTNTFSVADLDLFVQHTFGKEVGLWLISIGYLYRPRQAQHKDFNTAYAHPDYDCDYGGQGIGDVYNFSRSGSRNVQLVTGLYSAFELILSFHSTLVMNFATHRTAYSLFPFATFVQRRALSRPLSTAAERDAKAKYEGRGWRFEDPGDEYAVQSAPDLADCSRKVGDARCWVVKLPHQEGLRFDDVVSNTWYHGRTWSNELEMTYGRYSSKLLRYKYVRY
;
A
#
# COMPACT_ATOMS: atom_id res chain seq x y z
N MET A 1 -22.56 18.79 -0.59
CA MET A 1 -22.60 17.51 -1.33
C MET A 1 -22.41 16.38 -0.33
N THR A 2 -23.45 15.58 -0.12
CA THR A 2 -23.39 14.32 0.62
C THR A 2 -22.65 13.31 -0.25
N PHE A 3 -21.43 12.94 0.16
CA PHE A 3 -20.61 11.94 -0.54
C PHE A 3 -21.36 10.60 -0.59
N GLN A 4 -21.37 9.95 -1.76
CA GLN A 4 -21.94 8.62 -1.93
C GLN A 4 -21.42 7.68 -0.85
N SER A 5 -22.33 6.92 -0.26
CA SER A 5 -22.05 5.94 0.80
C SER A 5 -20.91 5.03 0.37
N GLY A 6 -19.82 5.04 1.15
CA GLY A 6 -18.70 4.11 0.99
C GLY A 6 -19.16 2.65 1.09
N PRO A 7 -18.25 1.69 0.85
CA PRO A 7 -18.57 0.28 0.90
C PRO A 7 -19.32 -0.11 2.18
N ASN A 8 -20.48 -0.75 2.00
CA ASN A 8 -21.38 -1.18 3.06
C ASN A 8 -20.73 -2.24 3.97
N VAL A 9 -21.37 -2.54 5.11
CA VAL A 9 -20.92 -3.45 6.18
C VAL A 9 -20.43 -4.83 5.68
N ASP A 10 -20.87 -5.28 4.49
CA ASP A 10 -20.43 -6.51 3.83
C ASP A 10 -18.92 -6.53 3.45
N CYS A 11 -18.25 -5.38 3.32
CA CYS A 11 -16.81 -5.34 3.02
C CYS A 11 -15.93 -5.89 4.15
N ALA A 12 -16.36 -5.82 5.43
CA ALA A 12 -15.58 -6.39 6.53
C ALA A 12 -15.51 -7.94 6.46
N LEU A 13 -16.58 -8.59 5.96
CA LEU A 13 -16.62 -10.03 5.72
C LEU A 13 -15.72 -10.43 4.53
N ASN A 14 -15.55 -9.53 3.56
CA ASN A 14 -14.76 -9.77 2.35
C ASN A 14 -13.23 -9.71 2.62
N PHE A 15 -12.77 -8.92 3.60
CA PHE A 15 -11.35 -8.92 4.00
C PHE A 15 -10.93 -10.30 4.52
N GLY A 16 -11.84 -10.95 5.25
CA GLY A 16 -11.85 -12.36 5.61
C GLY A 16 -11.39 -13.30 4.50
N ALA A 17 -12.11 -13.24 3.39
CA ALA A 17 -11.91 -14.11 2.24
C ALA A 17 -10.61 -13.80 1.49
N LEU A 18 -10.18 -12.54 1.49
CA LEU A 18 -8.97 -12.10 0.80
C LEU A 18 -7.71 -12.74 1.41
N TYR A 19 -7.58 -12.70 2.74
CA TYR A 19 -6.39 -13.24 3.41
C TYR A 19 -6.35 -14.77 3.42
N ARG A 20 -7.51 -15.45 3.37
CA ARG A 20 -7.58 -16.92 3.40
C ARG A 20 -6.92 -17.60 2.21
N ARG A 21 -6.63 -16.84 1.15
CA ARG A 21 -5.80 -17.28 0.02
C ARG A 21 -4.34 -17.50 0.42
N ASP A 22 -3.89 -16.80 1.47
CA ASP A 22 -2.49 -16.70 1.85
C ASP A 22 -2.24 -17.21 3.27
N PHE A 23 -3.22 -17.14 4.18
CA PHE A 23 -3.08 -17.45 5.59
C PHE A 23 -4.24 -18.30 6.12
N THR A 24 -3.96 -19.25 7.01
CA THR A 24 -4.99 -19.86 7.86
C THR A 24 -5.59 -18.81 8.81
N ASP A 25 -6.75 -19.08 9.43
CA ASP A 25 -7.34 -18.11 10.37
C ASP A 25 -6.40 -17.81 11.58
N CYS A 26 -5.64 -18.82 12.05
CA CYS A 26 -4.63 -18.63 13.10
C CYS A 26 -3.44 -17.78 12.62
N GLU A 27 -2.94 -18.05 11.41
CA GLU A 27 -1.87 -17.25 10.79
C GLU A 27 -2.31 -15.80 10.57
N TYR A 28 -3.55 -15.58 10.14
CA TYR A 28 -4.10 -14.25 9.96
C TYR A 28 -4.23 -13.46 11.27
N ALA A 29 -4.72 -14.10 12.34
CA ALA A 29 -4.78 -13.46 13.66
C ALA A 29 -3.37 -13.08 14.17
N ALA A 30 -2.39 -13.97 13.96
CA ALA A 30 -0.98 -13.71 14.27
C ALA A 30 -0.41 -12.58 13.40
N PHE A 31 -0.74 -12.56 12.10
CA PHE A 31 -0.31 -11.52 11.18
C PHE A 31 -0.85 -10.15 11.59
N ARG A 32 -2.10 -10.04 12.04
CA ARG A 32 -2.65 -8.79 12.54
C ARG A 32 -1.93 -8.28 13.78
N SER A 33 -1.53 -9.19 14.68
CA SER A 33 -0.69 -8.85 15.83
C SER A 33 0.67 -8.34 15.38
N LEU A 34 1.28 -9.00 14.39
CA LEU A 34 2.54 -8.59 13.78
C LEU A 34 2.42 -7.20 13.12
N GLN A 35 1.39 -6.95 12.31
CA GLN A 35 1.11 -5.63 11.74
C GLN A 35 1.01 -4.55 12.82
N ALA A 36 0.35 -4.85 13.95
CA ALA A 36 0.23 -3.92 15.06
C ALA A 36 1.56 -3.62 15.75
N THR A 37 2.54 -4.53 15.67
CA THR A 37 3.86 -4.37 16.29
C THR A 37 4.92 -3.77 15.38
N THR A 38 4.81 -4.01 14.07
CA THR A 38 5.79 -3.61 13.06
C THR A 38 5.33 -2.42 12.21
N GLY A 39 4.04 -2.09 12.24
CA GLY A 39 3.45 -1.10 11.34
C GLY A 39 3.34 -1.59 9.89
N THR A 40 3.38 -2.91 9.66
CA THR A 40 3.26 -3.49 8.31
C THR A 40 1.89 -3.20 7.70
N LEU A 41 1.89 -2.76 6.45
CA LEU A 41 0.71 -2.48 5.65
C LEU A 41 0.56 -3.53 4.53
N ILE A 42 -0.66 -3.96 4.25
CA ILE A 42 -0.98 -4.63 2.98
C ILE A 42 -1.37 -3.54 1.98
N SER A 43 -0.91 -3.61 0.74
CA SER A 43 -1.28 -2.63 -0.30
C SER A 43 -1.33 -3.27 -1.69
N GLY A 44 -1.19 -2.46 -2.74
CA GLY A 44 -1.09 -2.91 -4.11
C GLY A 44 -2.42 -3.44 -4.67
N SER A 45 -2.31 -4.39 -5.60
CA SER A 45 -3.49 -4.88 -6.32
C SER A 45 -4.46 -5.67 -5.43
N THR A 46 -3.97 -6.26 -4.35
CA THR A 46 -4.79 -6.92 -3.32
C THR A 46 -5.79 -5.96 -2.68
N MET A 47 -5.38 -4.71 -2.40
CA MET A 47 -6.29 -3.71 -1.82
C MET A 47 -7.24 -3.08 -2.84
N LEU A 48 -6.85 -3.06 -4.12
CA LEU A 48 -7.77 -2.73 -5.21
C LEU A 48 -8.91 -3.75 -5.33
N GLU A 49 -8.64 -5.05 -5.18
CA GLU A 49 -9.70 -6.07 -5.14
C GLU A 49 -10.61 -5.89 -3.93
N PHE A 50 -10.03 -5.58 -2.78
CA PHE A 50 -10.78 -5.44 -1.53
C PHE A 50 -11.84 -4.33 -1.60
N PHE A 51 -11.46 -3.16 -2.11
CA PHE A 51 -12.36 -2.01 -2.23
C PHE A 51 -13.20 -2.02 -3.50
N GLY A 52 -12.74 -2.72 -4.54
CA GLY A 52 -13.41 -2.81 -5.82
C GLY A 52 -14.34 -4.03 -5.93
N THR A 53 -14.95 -4.17 -7.10
CA THR A 53 -15.74 -5.35 -7.47
C THR A 53 -14.95 -6.35 -8.33
N ASN A 54 -13.69 -6.05 -8.61
CA ASN A 54 -12.86 -6.84 -9.52
C ASN A 54 -12.04 -7.86 -8.71
N THR A 55 -12.04 -9.12 -9.15
CA THR A 55 -11.10 -10.15 -8.66
C THR A 55 -9.98 -10.34 -9.69
N PHE A 56 -8.71 -10.24 -9.29
CA PHE A 56 -7.59 -10.52 -10.18
C PHE A 56 -7.04 -11.92 -9.87
N SER A 57 -6.98 -12.78 -10.88
CA SER A 57 -6.58 -14.18 -10.72
C SER A 57 -5.08 -14.39 -10.46
N VAL A 58 -4.24 -13.36 -10.63
CA VAL A 58 -2.77 -13.46 -10.63
C VAL A 58 -2.14 -12.25 -9.92
N ALA A 59 -2.53 -11.98 -8.68
CA ALA A 59 -1.99 -10.89 -7.89
C ALA A 59 -1.18 -11.40 -6.71
N ASP A 60 0.07 -10.97 -6.59
CA ASP A 60 0.89 -11.18 -5.39
C ASP A 60 0.27 -10.47 -4.16
N LEU A 61 0.66 -10.91 -2.96
CA LEU A 61 0.38 -10.21 -1.71
C LEU A 61 1.55 -9.29 -1.38
N ASP A 62 1.31 -7.98 -1.51
CA ASP A 62 2.33 -6.96 -1.27
C ASP A 62 2.28 -6.45 0.18
N LEU A 63 3.37 -6.64 0.92
CA LEU A 63 3.55 -6.20 2.29
C LEU A 63 4.58 -5.06 2.34
N PHE A 64 4.19 -3.94 2.93
CA PHE A 64 5.03 -2.75 3.06
C PHE A 64 5.37 -2.51 4.53
N VAL A 65 6.65 -2.31 4.83
CA VAL A 65 7.10 -2.13 6.21
C VAL A 65 8.30 -1.19 6.26
N GLN A 66 8.47 -0.44 7.35
CA GLN A 66 9.72 0.26 7.60
C GLN A 66 10.86 -0.77 7.71
N HIS A 67 12.00 -0.48 7.08
CA HIS A 67 13.11 -1.42 6.95
C HIS A 67 13.48 -2.01 8.30
N THR A 68 13.60 -1.22 9.37
CA THR A 68 13.89 -1.69 10.75
C THR A 68 13.06 -2.88 11.25
N PHE A 69 11.81 -3.04 10.80
CA PHE A 69 10.92 -4.14 11.23
C PHE A 69 10.80 -5.27 10.20
N GLY A 70 11.37 -5.10 9.00
CA GLY A 70 11.22 -6.06 7.91
C GLY A 70 11.75 -7.47 8.25
N LYS A 71 12.81 -7.58 9.06
CA LYS A 71 13.38 -8.87 9.45
C LYS A 71 12.37 -9.71 10.21
N GLU A 72 11.65 -9.10 11.16
CA GLU A 72 10.64 -9.77 11.97
C GLU A 72 9.53 -10.34 11.08
N VAL A 73 9.09 -9.55 10.09
CA VAL A 73 8.06 -9.96 9.14
C VAL A 73 8.53 -11.12 8.25
N GLY A 74 9.73 -11.03 7.70
CA GLY A 74 10.29 -12.09 6.86
C GLY A 74 10.53 -13.40 7.62
N LEU A 75 11.03 -13.32 8.87
CA LEU A 75 11.20 -14.49 9.73
C LEU A 75 9.85 -15.10 10.12
N TRP A 76 8.83 -14.29 10.37
CA TRP A 76 7.47 -14.78 10.60
C TRP A 76 6.93 -15.54 9.38
N LEU A 77 7.06 -15.00 8.17
CA LEU A 77 6.69 -15.69 6.92
C LEU A 77 7.38 -17.06 6.81
N ILE A 78 8.69 -17.11 7.08
CA ILE A 78 9.45 -18.37 7.08
C ILE A 78 8.89 -19.34 8.13
N SER A 79 8.56 -18.85 9.33
CA SER A 79 8.03 -19.69 10.42
C SER A 79 6.67 -20.33 10.10
N ILE A 80 5.86 -19.70 9.24
CA ILE A 80 4.58 -20.24 8.77
C ILE A 80 4.70 -20.99 7.43
N GLY A 81 5.92 -21.33 7.02
CA GLY A 81 6.18 -22.23 5.88
C GLY A 81 6.31 -21.54 4.52
N TYR A 82 6.44 -20.22 4.46
CA TYR A 82 6.89 -19.56 3.23
C TYR A 82 8.38 -19.75 3.01
N LEU A 83 8.77 -19.99 1.76
CA LEU A 83 10.17 -20.11 1.36
C LEU A 83 10.65 -18.79 0.76
N TYR A 84 11.73 -18.24 1.31
CA TYR A 84 12.40 -17.09 0.73
C TYR A 84 12.95 -17.43 -0.67
N ARG A 85 12.71 -16.53 -1.63
CA ARG A 85 13.12 -16.64 -3.04
C ARG A 85 13.99 -15.43 -3.38
N PRO A 86 15.32 -15.56 -3.30
CA PRO A 86 16.22 -14.44 -3.55
C PRO A 86 16.08 -13.94 -5.00
N ARG A 87 16.13 -12.62 -5.17
CA ARG A 87 16.36 -12.00 -6.49
C ARG A 87 17.80 -12.27 -6.93
N GLN A 88 18.11 -12.03 -8.20
CA GLN A 88 19.40 -12.42 -8.81
C GLN A 88 20.63 -11.85 -8.06
N ALA A 89 20.53 -10.63 -7.54
CA ALA A 89 21.61 -9.98 -6.79
C ALA A 89 21.60 -10.29 -5.28
N GLN A 90 20.54 -10.92 -4.75
CA GLN A 90 20.39 -11.17 -3.33
C GLN A 90 21.06 -12.48 -2.88
N HIS A 91 21.57 -12.47 -1.65
CA HIS A 91 22.10 -13.69 -1.04
C HIS A 91 21.00 -14.76 -0.86
N LYS A 92 21.37 -16.05 -0.94
CA LYS A 92 20.43 -17.18 -0.88
C LYS A 92 19.74 -17.35 0.48
N ASP A 93 20.45 -17.01 1.55
CA ASP A 93 19.90 -16.93 2.91
C ASP A 93 19.27 -15.57 3.18
N PHE A 94 18.06 -15.58 3.74
CA PHE A 94 17.27 -14.37 4.03
C PHE A 94 17.96 -13.45 5.05
N ASN A 95 18.55 -13.99 6.13
CA ASN A 95 19.18 -13.15 7.15
C ASN A 95 20.36 -12.38 6.58
N THR A 96 21.19 -13.04 5.76
CA THR A 96 22.32 -12.41 5.10
C THR A 96 21.87 -11.39 4.05
N ALA A 97 20.86 -11.73 3.24
CA ALA A 97 20.30 -10.82 2.24
C ALA A 97 19.70 -9.57 2.89
N TYR A 98 19.01 -9.74 4.02
CA TYR A 98 18.41 -8.63 4.74
C TYR A 98 19.46 -7.73 5.43
N ALA A 99 20.57 -8.30 5.91
CA ALA A 99 21.67 -7.53 6.49
C ALA A 99 22.46 -6.71 5.44
N HIS A 100 22.38 -7.10 4.17
CA HIS A 100 23.07 -6.46 3.05
C HIS A 100 22.05 -6.20 1.93
N PRO A 101 21.11 -5.27 2.16
CA PRO A 101 20.04 -5.00 1.21
C PRO A 101 20.61 -4.54 -0.14
N ASP A 102 19.96 -5.00 -1.20
CA ASP A 102 20.27 -4.65 -2.57
C ASP A 102 19.63 -3.31 -2.94
N TYR A 103 20.39 -2.23 -2.73
CA TYR A 103 19.94 -0.86 -2.99
C TYR A 103 19.81 -0.53 -4.49
N ASP A 104 20.33 -1.38 -5.39
CA ASP A 104 20.30 -1.18 -6.86
C ASP A 104 19.10 -1.90 -7.51
N CYS A 105 18.07 -2.20 -6.72
CA CYS A 105 16.83 -2.72 -7.28
C CYS A 105 16.19 -1.70 -8.24
N ASP A 106 15.47 -2.17 -9.27
CA ASP A 106 14.72 -1.36 -10.27
C ASP A 106 13.75 -0.30 -9.67
N TYR A 107 13.62 -0.27 -8.35
CA TYR A 107 12.86 0.66 -7.54
C TYR A 107 13.69 1.81 -6.92
N GLY A 108 14.96 1.95 -7.31
CA GLY A 108 15.85 3.02 -6.87
C GLY A 108 15.21 4.41 -7.00
N GLY A 109 15.14 5.16 -5.91
CA GLY A 109 14.66 6.55 -5.89
C GLY A 109 13.32 6.81 -5.19
N GLN A 110 12.58 5.78 -4.74
CA GLN A 110 11.25 5.94 -4.10
C GLN A 110 11.22 5.66 -2.59
N GLY A 111 12.38 5.69 -1.94
CA GLY A 111 12.50 5.35 -0.51
C GLY A 111 12.40 3.85 -0.21
N ILE A 112 12.37 3.00 -1.24
CA ILE A 112 12.47 1.54 -1.12
C ILE A 112 13.90 1.20 -0.69
N GLY A 113 14.01 0.35 0.34
CA GLY A 113 15.27 -0.23 0.78
C GLY A 113 15.60 -1.50 0.02
N ASP A 114 14.67 -2.45 -0.02
CA ASP A 114 14.79 -3.72 -0.76
C ASP A 114 13.42 -4.42 -0.87
N VAL A 115 13.30 -5.39 -1.79
CA VAL A 115 12.16 -6.27 -2.00
C VAL A 115 12.58 -7.73 -1.82
N TYR A 116 11.90 -8.44 -0.92
CA TYR A 116 12.14 -9.86 -0.65
C TYR A 116 10.93 -10.69 -1.06
N ASN A 117 11.15 -11.71 -1.89
CA ASN A 117 10.07 -12.57 -2.38
C ASN A 117 9.95 -13.83 -1.53
N PHE A 118 8.72 -14.27 -1.29
CA PHE A 118 8.39 -15.46 -0.54
C PHE A 118 7.32 -16.26 -1.28
N SER A 119 7.45 -17.59 -1.30
CA SER A 119 6.43 -18.45 -1.90
C SER A 119 6.10 -19.67 -1.05
N ARG A 120 4.83 -20.05 -1.05
CA ARG A 120 4.29 -21.22 -0.36
C ARG A 120 3.32 -21.94 -1.29
N SER A 121 3.42 -23.26 -1.37
CA SER A 121 2.52 -24.05 -2.24
C SER A 121 1.06 -23.82 -1.84
N GLY A 122 0.19 -23.58 -2.82
CA GLY A 122 -1.23 -23.30 -2.58
C GLY A 122 -1.55 -21.88 -2.08
N SER A 123 -0.56 -21.00 -1.95
CA SER A 123 -0.74 -19.59 -1.60
C SER A 123 -0.18 -18.67 -2.69
N ARG A 124 -0.54 -17.39 -2.68
CA ARG A 124 0.05 -16.41 -3.59
C ARG A 124 1.48 -16.11 -3.16
N ASN A 125 2.31 -15.60 -4.08
CA ASN A 125 3.62 -15.11 -3.68
C ASN A 125 3.44 -13.88 -2.80
N VAL A 126 4.32 -13.73 -1.81
CA VAL A 126 4.36 -12.57 -0.93
C VAL A 126 5.59 -11.75 -1.29
N GLN A 127 5.39 -10.46 -1.58
CA GLN A 127 6.48 -9.50 -1.75
C GLN A 127 6.57 -8.65 -0.48
N LEU A 128 7.67 -8.78 0.25
CA LEU A 128 7.99 -7.93 1.39
C LEU A 128 8.83 -6.75 0.91
N VAL A 129 8.19 -5.60 0.76
CA VAL A 129 8.82 -4.34 0.38
C VAL A 129 9.20 -3.57 1.64
N THR A 130 10.49 -3.32 1.81
CA THR A 130 11.01 -2.54 2.93
C THR A 130 11.26 -1.09 2.52
N GLY A 131 10.89 -0.15 3.38
CA GLY A 131 11.09 1.29 3.15
C GLY A 131 12.14 1.86 4.09
N LEU A 132 13.06 2.67 3.57
CA LEU A 132 14.12 3.32 4.34
C LEU A 132 13.55 4.23 5.45
N TYR A 133 12.38 4.81 5.20
CA TYR A 133 11.72 5.71 6.11
C TYR A 133 10.47 5.11 6.77
N SER A 134 9.33 5.06 6.09
CA SER A 134 8.10 4.50 6.64
C SER A 134 7.32 3.71 5.60
N ALA A 135 6.52 2.74 6.05
CA ALA A 135 5.63 2.00 5.15
C ALA A 135 4.64 2.91 4.42
N PHE A 136 4.12 3.94 5.11
CA PHE A 136 3.15 4.86 4.52
C PHE A 136 3.78 5.80 3.47
N GLU A 137 5.05 6.18 3.64
CA GLU A 137 5.77 6.93 2.59
C GLU A 137 5.83 6.13 1.29
N LEU A 138 6.09 4.81 1.36
CA LEU A 138 6.08 3.96 0.16
C LEU A 138 4.72 3.99 -0.55
N ILE A 139 3.61 4.03 0.20
CA ILE A 139 2.27 4.14 -0.38
C ILE A 139 2.10 5.47 -1.13
N LEU A 140 2.54 6.59 -0.54
CA LEU A 140 2.46 7.90 -1.20
C LEU A 140 3.40 8.01 -2.41
N SER A 141 4.46 7.22 -2.46
CA SER A 141 5.42 7.18 -3.58
C SER A 141 4.98 6.32 -4.76
N PHE A 142 3.83 5.64 -4.67
CA PHE A 142 3.31 4.84 -5.78
C PHE A 142 3.12 5.66 -7.05
N HIS A 143 3.28 4.98 -8.19
CA HIS A 143 3.21 5.60 -9.52
C HIS A 143 1.86 6.27 -9.82
N SER A 144 0.80 5.92 -9.10
CA SER A 144 -0.52 6.50 -9.29
C SER A 144 -1.42 6.45 -8.06
N THR A 145 -2.40 7.36 -7.99
CA THR A 145 -3.42 7.41 -6.93
C THR A 145 -4.26 6.13 -6.87
N LEU A 146 -4.38 5.42 -8.02
CA LEU A 146 -5.13 4.18 -8.17
C LEU A 146 -4.76 3.13 -7.12
N VAL A 147 -3.46 2.95 -6.88
CA VAL A 147 -2.95 1.89 -6.00
C VAL A 147 -2.69 2.37 -4.57
N MET A 148 -3.05 3.61 -4.22
CA MET A 148 -2.84 4.18 -2.88
C MET A 148 -3.96 3.76 -1.91
N ASN A 149 -4.18 2.45 -1.81
CA ASN A 149 -5.13 1.82 -0.91
C ASN A 149 -4.38 0.80 -0.07
N PHE A 150 -4.57 0.81 1.24
CA PHE A 150 -3.80 -0.04 2.14
C PHE A 150 -4.63 -0.53 3.32
N ALA A 151 -4.22 -1.63 3.93
CA ALA A 151 -4.79 -2.14 5.17
C ALA A 151 -3.74 -2.26 6.26
N THR A 152 -4.16 -1.87 7.45
CA THR A 152 -3.44 -2.04 8.72
C THR A 152 -3.95 -3.28 9.45
N HIS A 153 -3.52 -3.47 10.70
CA HIS A 153 -4.10 -4.47 11.58
C HIS A 153 -5.56 -4.18 11.95
N ARG A 154 -6.13 -2.98 11.77
CA ARG A 154 -7.53 -2.69 12.20
C ARG A 154 -8.42 -2.05 11.16
N THR A 155 -7.84 -1.43 10.15
CA THR A 155 -8.61 -0.62 9.20
C THR A 155 -7.98 -0.69 7.82
N ALA A 156 -8.83 -0.82 6.81
CA ALA A 156 -8.48 -0.60 5.43
C ALA A 156 -8.84 0.84 5.02
N TYR A 157 -7.95 1.46 4.26
CA TYR A 157 -8.04 2.83 3.78
C TYR A 157 -7.90 2.88 2.26
N SER A 158 -8.77 3.66 1.61
CA SER A 158 -8.52 4.16 0.25
C SER A 158 -8.36 5.67 0.33
N LEU A 159 -7.23 6.18 -0.17
CA LEU A 159 -6.93 7.62 -0.11
C LEU A 159 -7.66 8.42 -1.20
N PHE A 160 -7.98 7.78 -2.32
CA PHE A 160 -8.62 8.38 -3.50
C PHE A 160 -9.80 7.53 -4.01
N PRO A 161 -10.79 7.24 -3.14
CA PRO A 161 -11.82 6.25 -3.44
C PRO A 161 -12.82 6.68 -4.51
N PHE A 162 -13.18 7.95 -4.58
CA PHE A 162 -14.18 8.45 -5.50
C PHE A 162 -13.63 8.45 -6.92
N ALA A 163 -12.43 9.00 -7.13
CA ALA A 163 -11.76 8.87 -8.42
C ALA A 163 -11.55 7.39 -8.78
N THR A 164 -10.99 6.60 -7.87
CA THR A 164 -10.59 5.22 -8.15
C THR A 164 -11.76 4.27 -8.40
N PHE A 165 -12.75 4.22 -7.49
CA PHE A 165 -13.78 3.19 -7.51
C PHE A 165 -15.11 3.68 -8.09
N VAL A 166 -15.44 4.97 -7.95
CA VAL A 166 -16.70 5.52 -8.49
C VAL A 166 -16.51 5.93 -9.94
N GLN A 167 -15.46 6.70 -10.24
CA GLN A 167 -15.24 7.21 -11.60
C GLN A 167 -14.34 6.33 -12.47
N ARG A 168 -13.59 5.38 -11.87
CA ARG A 168 -12.55 4.57 -12.54
C ARG A 168 -11.46 5.41 -13.18
N ARG A 169 -10.98 6.41 -12.44
CA ARG A 169 -9.97 7.39 -12.87
C ARG A 169 -8.79 7.41 -11.91
N ALA A 170 -7.63 7.81 -12.41
CA ALA A 170 -6.43 7.96 -11.60
C ALA A 170 -5.52 9.07 -12.13
N LEU A 171 -4.73 9.65 -11.22
CA LEU A 171 -3.58 10.46 -11.57
C LEU A 171 -2.31 9.65 -11.42
N SER A 172 -1.38 9.86 -12.33
CA SER A 172 -0.02 9.33 -12.25
C SER A 172 0.97 10.44 -11.95
N ARG A 173 2.04 10.07 -11.26
CA ARG A 173 3.26 10.89 -11.26
C ARG A 173 3.96 10.76 -12.64
N PRO A 174 5.00 11.57 -12.93
CA PRO A 174 5.80 11.37 -14.14
C PRO A 174 6.35 9.93 -14.16
N LEU A 175 6.04 9.18 -15.22
CA LEU A 175 6.47 7.79 -15.37
C LEU A 175 7.84 7.75 -16.05
N SER A 176 8.87 7.39 -15.31
CA SER A 176 10.25 7.39 -15.79
C SER A 176 10.71 6.01 -16.26
N THR A 177 10.17 4.92 -15.68
CA THR A 177 10.64 3.55 -15.94
C THR A 177 9.71 2.76 -16.88
N ALA A 178 10.24 1.70 -17.50
CA ALA A 178 9.42 0.78 -18.30
C ALA A 178 8.38 0.05 -17.43
N ALA A 179 8.79 -0.39 -16.23
CA ALA A 179 7.91 -1.05 -15.27
C ALA A 179 6.72 -0.17 -14.86
N GLU A 180 6.93 1.14 -14.69
CA GLU A 180 5.86 2.11 -14.42
C GLU A 180 4.86 2.24 -15.58
N ARG A 181 5.35 2.26 -16.82
CA ARG A 181 4.50 2.29 -18.01
C ARG A 181 3.72 1.00 -18.18
N ASP A 182 4.34 -0.15 -17.91
CA ASP A 182 3.67 -1.45 -17.94
C ASP A 182 2.60 -1.56 -16.84
N ALA A 183 2.88 -1.02 -15.65
CA ALA A 183 1.91 -0.94 -14.57
C ALA A 183 0.70 -0.08 -14.95
N LYS A 184 0.91 1.08 -15.59
CA LYS A 184 -0.17 1.91 -16.15
C LYS A 184 -1.01 1.14 -17.17
N ALA A 185 -0.36 0.55 -18.18
CA ALA A 185 -1.03 -0.23 -19.23
C ALA A 185 -1.84 -1.41 -18.66
N LYS A 186 -1.30 -2.11 -17.64
CA LYS A 186 -2.00 -3.17 -16.91
C LYS A 186 -3.31 -2.68 -16.29
N TYR A 187 -3.34 -1.49 -15.69
CA TYR A 187 -4.55 -0.95 -15.07
C TYR A 187 -5.52 -0.35 -16.09
N GLU A 188 -5.01 0.23 -17.19
CA GLU A 188 -5.84 0.65 -18.32
C GLU A 188 -6.58 -0.52 -18.95
N GLY A 189 -5.89 -1.65 -19.16
CA GLY A 189 -6.50 -2.90 -19.61
C GLY A 189 -7.55 -3.48 -18.66
N ARG A 190 -7.59 -3.01 -17.39
CA ARG A 190 -8.62 -3.38 -16.40
C ARG A 190 -9.77 -2.38 -16.31
N GLY A 191 -9.79 -1.37 -17.19
CA GLY A 191 -10.88 -0.42 -17.33
C GLY A 191 -10.75 0.86 -16.51
N TRP A 192 -9.56 1.16 -15.98
CA TRP A 192 -9.26 2.48 -15.43
C TRP A 192 -8.75 3.43 -16.50
N ARG A 193 -9.10 4.70 -16.39
CA ARG A 193 -8.54 5.77 -17.22
C ARG A 193 -7.54 6.57 -16.40
N PHE A 194 -6.33 6.71 -16.91
CA PHE A 194 -5.38 7.66 -16.35
C PHE A 194 -5.65 9.01 -17.00
N GLU A 195 -5.95 10.00 -16.17
CA GLU A 195 -6.21 11.33 -16.67
C GLU A 195 -4.93 11.92 -17.24
N ASP A 196 -5.08 12.62 -18.38
CA ASP A 196 -4.03 13.51 -18.84
C ASP A 196 -3.88 14.59 -17.77
N PRO A 197 -2.72 14.68 -17.10
CA PRO A 197 -2.52 15.71 -16.11
C PRO A 197 -2.76 17.10 -16.75
N GLY A 198 -2.44 17.29 -18.03
CA GLY A 198 -2.70 18.51 -18.81
C GLY A 198 -4.16 18.98 -18.87
N ASP A 199 -5.14 18.11 -18.61
CA ASP A 199 -6.57 18.44 -18.61
C ASP A 199 -7.05 18.87 -17.22
N GLU A 200 -7.12 20.19 -16.99
CA GLU A 200 -7.53 20.74 -15.69
C GLU A 200 -8.97 20.36 -15.29
N TYR A 201 -9.87 20.25 -16.27
CA TYR A 201 -11.28 19.90 -16.03
C TYR A 201 -11.42 18.44 -15.60
N ALA A 202 -10.57 17.57 -16.16
CA ALA A 202 -10.48 16.20 -15.73
C ALA A 202 -10.17 16.10 -14.23
N VAL A 203 -9.21 16.86 -13.69
CA VAL A 203 -8.84 16.74 -12.28
C VAL A 203 -9.89 17.35 -11.35
N GLN A 204 -10.42 18.52 -11.68
CA GLN A 204 -11.37 19.24 -10.81
C GLN A 204 -12.72 18.51 -10.63
N SER A 205 -13.07 17.62 -11.56
CA SER A 205 -14.32 16.84 -11.51
C SER A 205 -14.29 15.66 -10.50
N ALA A 206 -13.18 15.45 -9.79
CA ALA A 206 -13.03 14.45 -8.74
C ALA A 206 -12.63 15.11 -7.40
N PRO A 207 -13.52 15.16 -6.40
CA PRO A 207 -13.26 15.86 -5.14
C PRO A 207 -12.03 15.36 -4.36
N ASP A 208 -11.68 14.09 -4.49
CA ASP A 208 -10.53 13.49 -3.82
C ASP A 208 -9.20 13.67 -4.55
N LEU A 209 -9.21 14.11 -5.82
CA LEU A 209 -8.01 14.51 -6.58
C LEU A 209 -7.72 16.02 -6.51
N ALA A 210 -8.63 16.81 -5.96
CA ALA A 210 -8.45 18.26 -5.85
C ALA A 210 -7.31 18.61 -4.88
N ASP A 211 -6.45 19.54 -5.31
CA ASP A 211 -5.30 20.03 -4.56
C ASP A 211 -5.69 20.42 -3.13
N CYS A 212 -5.15 19.69 -2.15
CA CYS A 212 -5.41 19.98 -0.74
C CYS A 212 -4.48 19.23 0.21
N SER A 213 -4.47 19.72 1.46
CA SER A 213 -3.98 18.98 2.61
C SER A 213 -4.92 17.83 2.94
N ARG A 214 -4.34 16.66 3.16
CA ARG A 214 -5.03 15.41 3.46
C ARG A 214 -4.46 14.78 4.72
N LYS A 215 -5.27 13.93 5.33
CA LYS A 215 -4.91 13.11 6.49
C LYS A 215 -5.44 11.70 6.27
N VAL A 216 -4.70 10.70 6.75
CA VAL A 216 -5.18 9.32 6.69
C VAL A 216 -6.50 9.21 7.45
N GLY A 217 -7.55 8.79 6.74
CA GLY A 217 -8.91 8.68 7.29
C GLY A 217 -9.69 9.98 7.36
N ASP A 218 -9.28 11.02 6.62
CA ASP A 218 -10.11 12.22 6.43
C ASP A 218 -11.42 11.94 5.69
N ALA A 219 -12.29 12.95 5.59
CA ALA A 219 -13.61 12.84 4.98
C ALA A 219 -13.60 12.48 3.48
N ARG A 220 -12.44 12.53 2.82
CA ARG A 220 -12.26 12.15 1.41
C ARG A 220 -11.69 10.73 1.26
N CYS A 221 -11.32 10.07 2.36
CA CYS A 221 -10.93 8.67 2.36
C CYS A 221 -12.15 7.76 2.48
N TRP A 222 -12.05 6.53 1.97
CA TRP A 222 -12.89 5.43 2.46
C TRP A 222 -12.16 4.74 3.60
N VAL A 223 -12.89 4.43 4.66
CA VAL A 223 -12.37 3.85 5.89
C VAL A 223 -13.24 2.64 6.25
N VAL A 224 -12.71 1.44 6.10
CA VAL A 224 -13.42 0.19 6.43
C VAL A 224 -12.77 -0.45 7.64
N LYS A 225 -13.52 -0.57 8.73
CA LYS A 225 -13.05 -1.23 9.95
C LYS A 225 -13.02 -2.74 9.75
N LEU A 226 -11.89 -3.35 10.08
CA LEU A 226 -11.73 -4.79 10.09
C LEU A 226 -12.32 -5.38 11.38
N PRO A 227 -12.63 -6.69 11.41
CA PRO A 227 -13.13 -7.35 12.61
C PRO A 227 -12.28 -7.04 13.84
N HIS A 228 -12.93 -6.83 14.99
CA HIS A 228 -12.21 -6.55 16.22
C HIS A 228 -11.32 -7.73 16.61
N GLN A 229 -10.13 -7.44 17.14
CA GLN A 229 -9.26 -8.42 17.77
C GLN A 229 -8.76 -7.80 19.07
N GLU A 230 -9.02 -8.49 20.19
CA GLU A 230 -8.66 -8.04 21.52
C GLU A 230 -7.14 -7.82 21.65
N GLY A 231 -6.76 -6.86 22.49
CA GLY A 231 -5.35 -6.54 22.77
C GLY A 231 -4.64 -5.71 21.69
N LEU A 232 -5.23 -5.50 20.51
CA LEU A 232 -4.61 -4.67 19.47
C LEU A 232 -4.80 -3.17 19.74
N ARG A 233 -3.71 -2.39 19.61
CA ARG A 233 -3.71 -0.92 19.77
C ARG A 233 -4.44 -0.19 18.64
N PHE A 234 -4.64 1.11 18.78
CA PHE A 234 -5.17 1.98 17.72
C PHE A 234 -4.22 2.07 16.52
N ASP A 235 -4.76 2.51 15.37
CA ASP A 235 -3.99 2.72 14.15
C ASP A 235 -3.15 3.99 14.25
N ASP A 236 -1.84 3.87 14.45
CA ASP A 236 -0.95 5.02 14.49
C ASP A 236 -0.82 5.72 13.11
N VAL A 237 -1.13 5.00 12.03
CA VAL A 237 -1.05 5.51 10.65
C VAL A 237 -1.96 6.72 10.41
N VAL A 238 -3.02 6.89 11.21
CA VAL A 238 -3.93 8.06 11.12
C VAL A 238 -3.23 9.37 11.45
N SER A 239 -2.04 9.33 12.04
CA SER A 239 -1.23 10.52 12.34
C SER A 239 -0.51 11.09 11.11
N ASN A 240 -0.49 10.37 9.98
CA ASN A 240 0.15 10.83 8.77
C ASN A 240 -0.70 11.90 8.05
N THR A 241 -0.05 13.00 7.65
CA THR A 241 -0.63 14.07 6.83
C THR A 241 0.28 14.36 5.66
N TRP A 242 -0.32 14.75 4.54
CA TRP A 242 0.39 15.16 3.33
C TRP A 242 -0.42 16.25 2.64
N TYR A 243 0.23 17.05 1.80
CA TYR A 243 -0.45 17.78 0.76
C TYR A 243 -0.30 17.00 -0.52
N HIS A 244 -1.37 16.92 -1.30
CA HIS A 244 -1.23 16.54 -2.69
C HIS A 244 -1.73 17.68 -3.55
N GLY A 245 -1.04 17.91 -4.63
CA GLY A 245 -1.42 18.88 -5.63
C GLY A 245 -0.86 18.46 -6.97
N ARG A 246 -0.71 19.46 -7.84
CA ARG A 246 -0.20 19.29 -9.18
C ARG A 246 1.00 20.19 -9.41
N THR A 247 1.97 19.67 -10.14
CA THR A 247 3.09 20.48 -10.64
C THR A 247 2.60 21.47 -11.72
N TRP A 248 3.48 22.35 -12.19
CA TRP A 248 3.20 23.24 -13.34
C TRP A 248 2.98 22.47 -14.65
N SER A 249 3.50 21.24 -14.75
CA SER A 249 3.23 20.27 -15.82
C SER A 249 1.97 19.43 -15.54
N ASN A 250 1.20 19.82 -14.52
CA ASN A 250 -0.01 19.19 -13.99
C ASN A 250 0.15 17.78 -13.39
N GLU A 251 1.36 17.29 -13.18
CA GLU A 251 1.61 15.93 -12.69
C GLU A 251 1.30 15.79 -11.20
N LEU A 252 0.93 14.59 -10.75
CA LEU A 252 0.67 14.32 -9.33
C LEU A 252 1.92 14.58 -8.48
N GLU A 253 1.81 15.49 -7.52
CA GLU A 253 2.85 15.78 -6.54
C GLU A 253 2.34 15.52 -5.12
N MET A 254 3.13 14.78 -4.34
CA MET A 254 2.91 14.54 -2.92
C MET A 254 3.94 15.30 -2.12
N THR A 255 3.50 16.28 -1.33
CA THR A 255 4.37 17.11 -0.49
C THR A 255 4.18 16.75 0.98
N TYR A 256 5.27 16.42 1.66
CA TYR A 256 5.30 16.13 3.09
C TYR A 256 6.73 16.21 3.63
N GLY A 257 6.85 16.49 4.93
CA GLY A 257 8.06 16.33 5.71
C GLY A 257 8.14 14.95 6.37
N ARG A 258 9.36 14.48 6.58
CA ARG A 258 9.69 13.25 7.30
C ARG A 258 9.84 13.54 8.80
N TYR A 259 8.92 13.02 9.64
CA TYR A 259 8.98 13.17 11.10
C TYR A 259 9.39 11.89 11.85
N SER A 260 10.48 11.96 12.63
CA SER A 260 11.01 10.84 13.42
C SER A 260 11.51 11.32 14.79
N SER A 261 11.40 10.48 15.80
CA SER A 261 11.88 10.74 17.16
C SER A 261 12.07 9.41 17.89
N LYS A 262 12.99 9.36 18.86
CA LYS A 262 13.20 8.18 19.72
C LYS A 262 11.99 7.85 20.59
N LEU A 263 11.08 8.82 20.79
CA LEU A 263 9.82 8.64 21.52
C LEU A 263 8.72 8.05 20.64
N LEU A 264 8.88 8.09 19.32
CA LEU A 264 7.93 7.55 18.38
C LEU A 264 8.28 6.11 18.07
N ARG A 265 7.26 5.27 18.01
CA ARG A 265 7.42 3.88 17.62
C ARG A 265 7.76 3.73 16.14
N TYR A 266 7.05 4.49 15.31
CA TYR A 266 7.21 4.49 13.86
C TYR A 266 7.68 5.84 13.37
N LYS A 267 8.14 5.87 12.12
CA LYS A 267 8.37 7.11 11.38
C LYS A 267 7.08 7.53 10.67
N TYR A 268 6.83 8.83 10.60
CA TYR A 268 5.60 9.39 10.02
C TYR A 268 5.91 10.47 8.98
N VAL A 269 4.96 10.71 8.08
CA VAL A 269 4.97 11.86 7.17
C VAL A 269 3.98 12.92 7.66
N ARG A 270 4.37 14.20 7.57
CA ARG A 270 3.60 15.34 8.07
C ARG A 270 3.69 16.52 7.10
N TYR A 271 2.57 17.17 6.85
CA TYR A 271 2.45 18.47 6.18
C TYR A 271 1.88 19.47 7.17
#